data_AF-R7TD92-F1
#
_entry.id   AF-R7TD92-F1
#
_cell.length_a   1.000
_cell.length_b   1.000
_cell.length_c   1.000
_cell.angle_alpha   90.00
_cell.angle_beta   90.00
_cell.angle_gamma   90.00
#
_symmetry.space_group_name_H-M   'P 1'
#
loop_
_entity.id
_entity.type
_entity.pdbx_description
1 polymer ?
#
loop_
_entity_poly.entity_id
_entity_poly.type
_entity_poly.pdbx_seq_one_letter_code
_entity_poly.pdbx_strand_id
1 'polypeptide(L)'
;MIMLHNSISDKNECLGENGVNYDKDCHECINIIGSYTCRCDHGYELHSNGTSCGDVDECERGMYDVDRCHTCVNLIGGHTCLCNETFVLDKSSNNETCIGIAVAVLLLFAAAFAVVCFVKRRRRIMENAYTSAKVPDAEKMEQNKYEELQGLVVLGSTVKGKFNYIF
;
A
#
# COMPACT_ATOMS: atom_id res chain seq x y z
N MET A 1 46.68 -31.76 35.68
CA MET A 1 46.24 -31.80 34.27
C MET A 1 45.37 -30.58 34.04
N ILE A 2 45.98 -29.49 33.58
CA ILE A 2 45.34 -28.17 33.46
C ILE A 2 45.03 -28.00 31.97
N MET A 3 43.74 -27.96 31.61
CA MET A 3 43.34 -27.52 30.27
C MET A 3 43.26 -25.99 30.31
N LEU A 4 44.37 -25.34 29.98
CA LEU A 4 44.46 -23.91 29.75
C LEU A 4 43.84 -23.59 28.40
N HIS A 5 42.61 -23.06 28.37
CA HIS A 5 42.19 -22.11 27.32
C HIS A 5 41.22 -21.09 27.94
N ASN A 6 41.81 -20.00 28.45
CA ASN A 6 41.12 -18.81 28.92
C ASN A 6 40.79 -17.87 27.74
N SER A 7 40.01 -18.36 26.77
CA SER A 7 39.46 -17.55 25.69
C SER A 7 38.16 -18.18 25.24
N ILE A 8 37.03 -17.80 25.86
CA ILE A 8 35.70 -18.15 25.33
C ILE A 8 35.43 -17.18 24.17
N SER A 9 36.21 -17.30 23.11
CA SER A 9 35.88 -16.65 21.84
C SER A 9 35.00 -17.62 21.10
N ASP A 10 33.71 -17.34 21.14
CA ASP A 10 32.73 -18.05 20.34
C ASP A 10 33.04 -17.85 18.84
N LYS A 11 33.00 -18.93 18.07
CA LYS A 11 33.21 -18.86 16.62
C LYS A 11 31.89 -18.44 16.02
N ASN A 12 31.83 -17.29 15.33
CA ASN A 12 30.59 -16.92 14.66
C ASN A 12 30.41 -17.72 13.37
N GLU A 13 29.63 -18.80 13.39
CA GLU A 13 29.39 -19.62 12.20
C GLU A 13 28.55 -18.92 11.12
N CYS A 14 27.83 -17.85 11.46
CA CYS A 14 27.08 -17.04 10.50
C CYS A 14 27.98 -16.15 9.63
N LEU A 15 29.22 -15.91 10.08
CA LEU A 15 30.23 -15.16 9.34
C LEU A 15 31.13 -16.15 8.60
N GLY A 16 30.72 -16.57 7.39
CA GLY A 16 31.58 -17.32 6.48
C GLY A 16 32.83 -16.53 6.05
N GLU A 17 33.70 -17.10 5.20
CA GLU A 17 34.77 -16.31 4.57
C GLU A 17 34.14 -15.19 3.73
N ASN A 18 34.35 -13.93 4.13
CA ASN A 18 33.79 -12.69 3.56
C ASN A 18 32.41 -12.22 4.10
N GLY A 19 31.91 -12.75 5.23
CA GLY A 19 30.72 -12.19 5.89
C GLY A 19 29.38 -12.47 5.19
N VAL A 20 29.33 -13.58 4.42
CA VAL A 20 28.12 -14.07 3.76
C VAL A 20 27.64 -15.33 4.48
N ASN A 21 26.32 -15.43 4.74
CA ASN A 21 25.70 -16.61 5.33
C ASN A 21 25.89 -17.81 4.37
N TYR A 22 26.59 -18.86 4.84
CA TYR A 22 27.04 -19.98 3.99
C TYR A 22 25.97 -21.05 3.76
N ASP A 23 24.95 -21.07 4.60
CA ASP A 23 23.92 -22.08 4.53
C ASP A 23 22.76 -21.58 3.66
N LYS A 24 22.70 -22.08 2.41
CA LYS A 24 21.64 -21.75 1.46
C LYS A 24 20.25 -22.12 1.97
N ASP A 25 20.19 -23.07 2.90
CA ASP A 25 18.94 -23.55 3.48
C ASP A 25 18.63 -22.81 4.80
N CYS A 26 19.47 -21.85 5.23
CA CYS A 26 19.25 -21.01 6.41
C CYS A 26 18.95 -19.56 5.99
N HIS A 27 17.66 -19.18 6.02
CA HIS A 27 17.22 -17.83 5.64
C HIS A 27 17.88 -16.73 6.49
N GLU A 28 17.89 -16.90 7.82
CA GLU A 28 18.58 -16.00 8.73
C GLU A 28 19.37 -16.77 9.79
N CYS A 29 20.70 -16.67 9.75
CA CYS A 29 21.58 -17.28 10.72
C CYS A 29 21.71 -16.41 11.98
N ILE A 30 21.59 -17.06 13.14
CA ILE A 30 21.70 -16.48 14.47
C ILE A 30 22.81 -17.20 15.22
N ASN A 31 23.89 -16.47 15.51
CA ASN A 31 25.02 -17.00 16.25
C ASN A 31 24.71 -17.12 17.75
N ILE A 32 25.02 -18.26 18.36
CA ILE A 32 24.79 -18.51 19.79
C ILE A 32 26.07 -19.07 20.43
N ILE A 33 26.25 -18.94 21.74
CA ILE A 33 27.49 -19.43 22.36
C ILE A 33 27.59 -20.94 22.20
N GLY A 34 28.61 -21.39 21.48
CA GLY A 34 28.90 -22.80 21.21
C GLY A 34 28.19 -23.41 19.99
N SER A 35 27.40 -22.64 19.21
CA SER A 35 26.74 -23.10 17.98
C SER A 35 26.11 -21.92 17.19
N TYR A 36 25.34 -22.22 16.15
CA TYR A 36 24.39 -21.29 15.54
C TYR A 36 23.00 -21.94 15.44
N THR A 37 21.99 -21.11 15.17
CA THR A 37 20.62 -21.55 14.83
C THR A 37 20.09 -20.72 13.67
N CYS A 38 19.04 -21.21 13.02
CA CYS A 38 18.41 -20.53 11.91
C CYS A 38 17.00 -20.05 12.25
N ARG A 39 16.64 -18.89 11.73
CA ARG A 39 15.26 -18.41 11.65
C ARG A 39 14.79 -18.58 10.20
N CYS A 40 13.62 -19.19 10.06
CA CYS A 40 13.02 -19.50 8.77
C CYS A 40 11.98 -18.45 8.36
N ASP A 41 11.92 -18.17 7.06
CA ASP A 41 10.90 -17.31 6.47
C ASP A 41 9.52 -17.98 6.52
N HIS A 42 8.47 -17.20 6.25
CA HIS A 42 7.11 -17.73 6.17
C HIS A 42 6.99 -18.83 5.12
N GLY A 43 6.25 -19.91 5.44
CA GLY A 43 6.15 -21.10 4.59
C GLY A 43 7.28 -22.12 4.80
N TYR A 44 8.17 -21.87 5.76
CA TYR A 44 9.26 -22.79 6.10
C TYR A 44 9.31 -23.06 7.60
N GLU A 45 9.83 -24.23 7.97
CA GLU A 45 10.06 -24.62 9.35
C GLU A 45 11.50 -25.06 9.60
N LEU A 46 11.95 -24.88 10.83
CA LEU A 46 13.29 -25.28 11.24
C LEU A 46 13.35 -26.81 11.31
N HIS A 47 14.25 -27.42 10.55
CA HIS A 47 14.52 -28.85 10.63
C HIS A 47 15.02 -29.24 12.03
N SER A 48 14.95 -30.54 12.34
CA SER A 48 15.37 -31.09 13.64
C SER A 48 16.85 -30.85 13.99
N ASN A 49 17.69 -30.52 13.01
CA ASN A 49 19.08 -30.15 13.21
C ASN A 49 19.25 -28.73 13.78
N GLY A 50 18.22 -27.87 13.73
CA GLY A 50 18.27 -26.49 14.20
C GLY A 50 19.03 -25.52 13.28
N THR A 51 19.51 -25.98 12.13
CA THR A 51 20.45 -25.22 11.28
C THR A 51 19.98 -25.05 9.84
N SER A 52 18.83 -25.61 9.46
CA SER A 52 18.29 -25.49 8.09
C SER A 52 16.77 -25.36 8.11
N CYS A 53 16.23 -24.66 7.14
CA CYS A 53 14.81 -24.43 6.93
C CYS A 53 14.30 -25.34 5.82
N GLY A 54 13.28 -26.13 6.14
CA GLY A 54 12.53 -26.93 5.18
C GLY A 54 11.22 -26.26 4.80
N ASP A 55 10.80 -26.45 3.55
CA ASP A 55 9.46 -26.07 3.10
C ASP A 55 8.39 -26.76 3.96
N VAL A 56 7.35 -26.01 4.33
CA VAL A 56 6.20 -26.57 5.02
C VAL A 56 5.17 -26.98 3.98
N ASP A 57 4.92 -28.29 3.86
CA ASP A 57 3.82 -28.76 3.02
C ASP A 57 2.48 -28.48 3.70
N GLU A 58 1.86 -27.35 3.37
CA GLU A 58 0.58 -26.98 3.97
C GLU A 58 -0.56 -27.91 3.52
N CYS A 59 -0.44 -28.55 2.36
CA CYS A 59 -1.44 -29.49 1.87
C CYS A 59 -1.43 -30.80 2.68
N GLU A 60 -0.24 -31.34 2.99
CA GLU A 60 -0.09 -32.53 3.83
C GLU A 60 -0.51 -32.25 5.28
N ARG A 61 -0.23 -31.04 5.78
CA ARG A 61 -0.56 -30.64 7.15
C ARG A 61 -1.98 -30.13 7.33
N GLY A 62 -2.74 -29.95 6.24
CA GLY A 62 -4.08 -29.36 6.27
C GLY A 62 -4.09 -27.89 6.73
N MET A 63 -2.99 -27.17 6.49
CA MET A 63 -2.81 -25.76 6.86
C MET A 63 -3.26 -24.80 5.75
N TYR A 64 -4.44 -25.06 5.19
CA TYR A 64 -5.07 -24.23 4.14
C TYR A 64 -6.57 -24.09 4.39
N ASP A 65 -7.24 -23.18 3.67
CA ASP A 65 -8.69 -23.03 3.77
C ASP A 65 -9.40 -24.17 3.04
N VAL A 66 -9.75 -25.22 3.80
CA VAL A 66 -10.37 -26.45 3.27
C VAL A 66 -11.71 -26.18 2.56
N ASP A 67 -12.45 -25.14 2.97
CA ASP A 67 -13.76 -24.82 2.39
C ASP A 67 -13.64 -23.97 1.12
N ARG A 68 -12.60 -23.13 1.02
CA ARG A 68 -12.39 -22.22 -0.11
C ARG A 68 -11.30 -22.67 -1.08
N CYS A 69 -10.61 -23.77 -0.81
CA CYS A 69 -9.63 -24.39 -1.69
C CYS A 69 -10.14 -25.76 -2.16
N HIS A 70 -10.46 -25.91 -3.45
CA HIS A 70 -10.99 -27.19 -3.95
C HIS A 70 -9.92 -28.29 -4.04
N THR A 71 -8.70 -27.93 -4.44
CA THR A 71 -7.56 -28.85 -4.48
C THR A 71 -6.30 -28.09 -4.14
N CYS A 72 -5.67 -28.46 -3.02
CA CYS A 72 -4.42 -27.86 -2.58
C CYS A 72 -3.25 -28.40 -3.41
N VAL A 73 -2.31 -27.53 -3.75
CA VAL A 73 -1.05 -27.85 -4.42
C VAL A 73 0.08 -27.17 -3.65
N ASN A 74 0.98 -27.98 -3.09
CA ASN A 74 2.13 -27.48 -2.36
C ASN A 74 3.14 -26.83 -3.33
N LEU A 75 3.71 -25.70 -2.93
CA LEU A 75 4.75 -24.97 -3.65
C LEU A 75 5.92 -24.70 -2.70
N ILE A 76 7.08 -24.32 -3.24
CA ILE A 76 8.20 -23.92 -2.39
C ILE A 76 7.89 -22.56 -1.75
N GLY A 77 7.81 -22.53 -0.42
CA GLY A 77 7.51 -21.36 0.41
C GLY A 77 6.02 -21.07 0.60
N GLY A 78 5.13 -22.01 0.28
CA GLY A 78 3.69 -21.87 0.48
C GLY A 78 2.87 -22.80 -0.41
N HIS A 79 1.59 -22.48 -0.65
CA HIS A 79 0.71 -23.33 -1.46
C HIS A 79 -0.15 -22.51 -2.41
N THR A 80 -0.79 -23.20 -3.35
CA THR A 80 -1.83 -22.64 -4.20
C THR A 80 -3.00 -23.60 -4.34
N CYS A 81 -4.12 -23.10 -4.86
CA CYS A 81 -5.33 -23.89 -5.05
C CYS A 81 -5.67 -24.04 -6.53
N LEU A 82 -6.09 -25.24 -6.92
CA LEU A 82 -6.79 -25.45 -8.18
C LEU A 82 -8.28 -25.28 -7.94
N CYS A 83 -8.93 -24.54 -8.83
CA CYS A 83 -10.35 -24.24 -8.73
C CYS A 83 -11.16 -25.08 -9.72
N ASN A 84 -12.30 -25.60 -9.24
CA ASN A 84 -13.26 -26.30 -10.08
C ASN A 84 -13.92 -25.37 -11.11
N GLU A 85 -14.65 -25.96 -12.05
CA GLU A 85 -15.47 -25.23 -13.02
C GLU A 85 -16.36 -24.21 -12.30
N THR A 86 -16.52 -23.02 -12.90
CA THR A 86 -17.24 -21.84 -12.35
C THR A 86 -16.54 -21.06 -11.24
N PHE A 87 -15.31 -21.43 -10.86
CA PHE A 87 -14.48 -20.70 -9.90
C PHE A 87 -13.16 -20.25 -10.52
N VAL A 88 -12.55 -19.23 -9.91
CA VAL A 88 -11.23 -18.70 -10.28
C VAL A 88 -10.40 -18.45 -9.02
N LEU A 89 -9.08 -18.41 -9.17
CA LEU A 89 -8.15 -18.05 -8.10
C LEU A 89 -8.43 -16.63 -7.59
N ASP A 90 -8.55 -16.50 -6.28
CA ASP A 90 -8.67 -15.22 -5.61
C ASP A 90 -7.28 -14.59 -5.42
N LYS A 91 -6.94 -13.67 -6.33
CA LYS A 91 -5.68 -12.91 -6.28
C LYS A 91 -5.57 -11.99 -5.07
N SER A 92 -6.68 -11.66 -4.40
CA SER A 92 -6.63 -10.89 -3.16
C SER A 92 -6.13 -11.71 -1.98
N SER A 93 -6.15 -13.03 -2.10
CA SER A 93 -5.75 -14.00 -1.09
C SER A 93 -4.53 -14.80 -1.55
N ASN A 94 -3.58 -14.17 -2.24
CA ASN A 94 -2.34 -14.80 -2.74
C ASN A 94 -2.53 -16.09 -3.56
N ASN A 95 -3.69 -16.30 -4.18
CA ASN A 95 -4.06 -17.53 -4.88
C ASN A 95 -4.19 -18.78 -3.97
N GLU A 96 -4.44 -18.58 -2.68
CA GLU A 96 -4.68 -19.63 -1.67
C GLU A 96 -6.17 -19.98 -1.54
N THR A 97 -7.06 -19.23 -2.21
CA THR A 97 -8.50 -19.50 -2.18
C THR A 97 -9.12 -19.34 -3.56
N CYS A 98 -10.27 -19.99 -3.74
CA CYS A 98 -11.10 -19.90 -4.93
C CYS A 98 -12.31 -18.98 -4.66
N ILE A 99 -12.67 -18.20 -5.67
CA ILE A 99 -13.85 -17.35 -5.66
C ILE A 99 -14.70 -17.64 -6.90
N GLY A 100 -16.02 -17.69 -6.73
CA GLY A 100 -16.94 -17.95 -7.82
C GLY A 100 -16.86 -16.85 -8.89
N ILE A 101 -16.94 -17.21 -10.17
CA ILE A 101 -16.83 -16.26 -11.29
C ILE A 101 -17.84 -15.11 -11.16
N ALA A 102 -19.08 -15.39 -10.75
CA ALA A 102 -20.10 -14.36 -10.56
C ALA A 102 -19.67 -13.32 -9.52
N VAL A 103 -19.08 -13.77 -8.40
CA VAL A 103 -18.58 -12.88 -7.35
C VAL A 103 -17.36 -12.10 -7.85
N ALA A 104 -16.43 -12.76 -8.54
CA ALA A 104 -15.27 -12.09 -9.13
C ALA A 104 -15.69 -10.96 -10.09
N VAL A 105 -16.67 -11.21 -10.94
CA VAL A 105 -17.24 -10.21 -11.87
C VAL A 105 -17.90 -9.05 -11.11
N LEU A 106 -18.66 -9.34 -10.05
CA LEU A 106 -19.24 -8.29 -9.19
C LEU A 106 -18.17 -7.42 -8.52
N LEU A 107 -17.07 -8.02 -8.04
CA LEU A 107 -15.95 -7.29 -7.46
C LEU A 107 -15.26 -6.39 -8.49
N LEU A 108 -15.12 -6.85 -9.74
CA LEU A 108 -14.58 -6.02 -10.82
C LEU A 108 -15.47 -4.80 -11.12
N PHE A 109 -16.79 -5.00 -11.17
CA PHE A 109 -17.73 -3.88 -11.35
C PHE A 109 -17.72 -2.91 -10.17
N ALA A 110 -17.68 -3.43 -8.94
CA ALA A 110 -17.57 -2.61 -7.74
C ALA A 110 -16.28 -1.78 -7.72
N ALA A 111 -15.14 -2.39 -8.08
CA ALA A 111 -13.86 -1.70 -8.19
C ALA A 111 -13.90 -0.59 -9.27
N ALA A 112 -14.45 -0.88 -10.45
CA ALA A 112 -14.60 0.11 -11.51
C ALA A 112 -15.46 1.30 -11.06
N PHE A 113 -16.58 1.03 -10.38
CA PHE A 113 -17.43 2.09 -9.83
C PHE A 113 -16.71 2.92 -8.77
N ALA A 114 -15.98 2.27 -7.86
CA ALA A 114 -15.17 2.95 -6.84
C ALA A 114 -14.12 3.88 -7.47
N VAL A 115 -13.45 3.45 -8.54
CA VAL A 115 -12.50 4.29 -9.29
C VAL A 115 -13.19 5.50 -9.91
N VAL A 116 -14.35 5.31 -10.55
CA VAL A 116 -15.14 6.43 -11.11
C VAL A 116 -15.53 7.43 -10.03
N CYS A 117 -16.02 6.94 -8.88
CA CYS A 117 -16.35 7.79 -7.74
C CYS A 117 -15.15 8.54 -7.19
N PHE A 118 -13.99 7.87 -7.07
CA PHE A 118 -12.74 8.49 -6.62
C PHE A 118 -12.28 9.60 -7.57
N VAL A 119 -12.27 9.34 -8.88
CA VAL A 119 -11.91 10.32 -9.91
C VAL A 119 -12.87 11.50 -9.90
N LYS A 120 -14.19 11.26 -9.84
CA LYS A 120 -15.19 12.33 -9.73
C LYS A 120 -15.01 13.16 -8.46
N ARG A 121 -14.72 12.52 -7.32
CA ARG A 121 -14.46 13.20 -6.05
C ARG A 121 -13.21 14.07 -6.14
N ARG A 122 -12.10 13.54 -6.67
CA ARG A 122 -10.87 14.33 -6.90
C ARG A 122 -11.11 15.49 -7.86
N ARG A 123 -11.85 15.27 -8.94
CA ARG A 123 -12.23 16.33 -9.89
C ARG A 123 -13.01 17.44 -9.21
N ARG A 124 -14.03 17.13 -8.40
CA ARG A 124 -14.78 18.14 -7.63
C ARG A 124 -13.89 18.91 -6.66
N ILE A 125 -12.97 18.24 -5.96
CA ILE A 125 -12.03 18.91 -5.04
C ILE A 125 -11.15 19.89 -5.82
N MET A 126 -10.63 19.49 -6.99
CA MET A 126 -9.82 20.37 -7.84
C MET A 126 -10.64 21.52 -8.43
N GLU A 127 -11.88 21.28 -8.87
CA GLU A 127 -12.79 22.31 -9.38
C GLU A 127 -13.11 23.35 -8.30
N ASN A 128 -13.41 22.91 -7.07
CA ASN A 128 -13.65 23.78 -5.92
C ASN A 128 -12.39 24.56 -5.51
N ALA A 129 -11.21 23.91 -5.50
CA ALA A 129 -9.94 24.57 -5.23
C ALA A 129 -9.61 25.64 -6.29
N TYR A 130 -9.79 25.30 -7.58
CA TYR A 130 -9.58 26.22 -8.70
C TYR A 130 -10.52 27.43 -8.64
N THR A 131 -11.81 27.23 -8.33
CA THR A 131 -12.75 28.35 -8.15
C THR A 131 -12.38 29.20 -6.95
N SER A 132 -12.04 28.60 -5.79
CA SER A 132 -11.60 29.36 -4.61
C SER A 132 -10.31 30.17 -4.84
N ALA A 133 -9.41 29.70 -5.71
CA ALA A 133 -8.20 30.41 -6.08
C ALA A 133 -8.44 31.56 -7.09
N LYS A 134 -9.54 31.51 -7.87
CA LYS A 134 -9.88 32.53 -8.87
C LYS A 134 -10.69 33.71 -8.29
N VAL A 135 -11.44 33.49 -7.21
CA VAL A 135 -12.21 34.53 -6.50
C VAL A 135 -11.35 35.68 -5.91
N PRO A 136 -10.16 35.48 -5.30
CA PRO A 136 -9.40 36.57 -4.68
C PRO A 136 -8.88 37.65 -5.65
N ASP A 137 -8.75 37.36 -6.94
CA ASP A 137 -8.36 38.35 -7.96
C ASP A 137 -9.57 39.04 -8.61
N ALA A 138 -10.71 38.36 -8.73
CA ALA A 138 -11.92 38.93 -9.31
C ALA A 138 -12.59 39.96 -8.38
N GLU A 139 -12.64 39.70 -7.06
CA GLU A 139 -13.15 40.68 -6.08
C GLU A 139 -12.24 41.92 -6.00
N LYS A 140 -10.92 41.76 -6.13
CA LYS A 140 -9.98 42.89 -6.19
C LYS A 140 -10.10 43.73 -7.47
N MET A 141 -10.44 43.12 -8.60
CA MET A 141 -10.69 43.86 -9.85
C MET A 141 -12.02 44.62 -9.84
N GLU A 142 -13.07 44.05 -9.25
CA GLU A 142 -14.38 44.72 -9.18
C GLU A 142 -14.35 45.92 -8.20
N GLN A 143 -13.57 45.82 -7.12
CA GLN A 143 -13.37 46.90 -6.16
C GLN A 143 -12.52 48.05 -6.73
N ASN A 144 -11.45 47.74 -7.48
CA ASN A 144 -10.66 48.76 -8.20
C ASN A 144 -11.46 49.51 -9.27
N LYS A 145 -12.44 48.87 -9.91
CA LYS A 145 -13.28 49.53 -10.92
C LYS A 145 -14.24 50.55 -10.30
N TYR A 146 -14.74 50.30 -9.08
CA TYR A 146 -15.57 51.26 -8.34
C TYR A 146 -14.77 52.47 -7.85
N GLU A 147 -13.50 52.26 -7.44
CA GLU A 147 -12.60 53.35 -7.04
C GLU A 147 -12.14 54.21 -8.25
N GLU A 148 -11.87 53.62 -9.43
CA GLU A 148 -11.57 54.39 -10.65
C GLU A 148 -12.77 55.21 -11.15
N LEU A 149 -14.00 54.66 -11.08
CA LEU A 149 -15.22 55.39 -11.45
C LEU A 149 -15.54 56.52 -10.44
N GLN A 150 -15.21 56.36 -9.17
CA GLN A 150 -15.36 57.42 -8.16
C GLN A 150 -14.26 58.49 -8.24
N GLY A 151 -13.07 58.18 -8.79
CA GLY A 151 -12.00 59.15 -9.05
C GLY A 151 -12.25 60.04 -10.28
N LEU A 152 -12.95 59.54 -11.30
CA LEU A 152 -13.26 60.30 -12.53
C LEU A 152 -14.40 61.32 -12.36
N VAL A 153 -15.23 61.21 -11.32
CA VAL A 153 -16.30 62.18 -11.03
C VAL A 153 -15.78 63.43 -10.30
N VAL A 154 -14.56 63.43 -9.75
CA VAL A 154 -14.04 64.54 -8.93
C VAL A 154 -13.34 65.63 -9.76
N LEU A 155 -13.09 65.42 -11.05
CA LEU A 155 -12.43 66.41 -11.94
C LEU A 155 -13.32 66.85 -13.11
N GLY A 156 -14.61 67.06 -12.86
CA GLY A 156 -15.56 67.46 -13.91
C GLY A 156 -16.79 68.19 -13.41
N SER A 157 -16.62 69.50 -13.14
CA SER A 157 -17.68 70.53 -13.19
C SER A 157 -18.61 70.69 -11.99
N THR A 158 -18.21 71.60 -11.11
CA THR A 158 -19.11 72.49 -10.38
C THR A 158 -19.80 73.45 -11.36
N VAL A 159 -21.02 73.16 -11.80
CA VAL A 159 -21.94 74.19 -12.30
C VAL A 159 -23.30 74.02 -11.63
N LYS A 160 -23.60 74.99 -10.77
CA LYS A 160 -24.91 75.24 -10.14
C LYS A 160 -25.98 75.39 -11.22
N GLY A 161 -27.12 74.74 -11.03
CA GLY A 161 -28.33 75.04 -11.80
C GLY A 161 -29.55 74.25 -11.35
N LYS A 162 -30.30 74.80 -10.38
CA LYS A 162 -31.67 74.39 -10.04
C LYS A 162 -32.57 74.48 -11.28
N PHE A 163 -33.38 73.47 -11.57
CA PHE A 163 -34.77 73.67 -12.03
C PHE A 163 -35.69 72.58 -11.44
N ASN A 164 -36.94 72.99 -11.23
CA ASN A 164 -37.91 72.53 -10.24
C ASN A 164 -38.85 71.38 -10.70
N TYR A 165 -39.43 70.72 -9.68
CA TYR A 165 -40.77 70.13 -9.52
C TYR A 165 -41.67 69.70 -10.70
N ILE A 166 -42.14 68.44 -10.55
CA ILE A 166 -43.52 67.89 -10.61
C ILE A 166 -44.28 67.84 -11.96
N PHE A 167 -44.67 66.59 -12.29
CA PHE A 167 -45.54 66.05 -13.37
C PHE A 167 -45.15 66.34 -14.82
#